data_AF-A0A1Q7C8C9-F1
#
_entry.id   AF-A0A1Q7C8C9-F1
#
_cell.length_a   1.000
_cell.length_b   1.000
_cell.length_c   1.000
_cell.angle_alpha   90.00
_cell.angle_beta   90.00
_cell.angle_gamma   90.00
#
_symmetry.space_group_name_H-M   'P 1'
#
loop_
_entity.id
_entity.type
_entity.pdbx_description
1 polymer ?
#
loop_
_entity_poly.entity_id
_entity_poly.type
_entity_poly.pdbx_seq_one_letter_code
_entity_poly.pdbx_strand_id
1 'polypeptide(L)'
;MAATTKRTGRATIRVALAASGLAAAAGLVGVGVLGGPAARAAITDLACGRPATASSNTASAPNAVDCAAGTVWQSGANKPQQLQVDLGSTVAVDQVSVVWGAGYATSYKVRTSPDGSSWHTVVQNTAGHGGTETLTMPAGTQTRWVQLYLSQYAGSAGFTVDELQVFGAGGPTPSPSGTPSPSPTPTPSPSPTPSGGSGGRTVHVSTAAQLTAALAGARPGDTIDLAAGGYDGAFFATTSGTASAPITLTGPTTAVLSNKGGGCDPHVPGSPSGISYCGYGLHLNRVAYWQVKGLTVTGAAKGIVLDGSSHNVIDGVEVHGTGDEGVHFRTSSSDNVLQNATVHDTGRNQPGFGEGLYFGSAQSNWSKYGENGGSGPDRSDRNQALNNHFGPNVAAEHIDIKEGTVNGVVRGNTFDGRGISGANFADSWIDVKGSGYTLSGNHGTNAGASALVDGYQVHQIVSGAGCGNAFQGNDSNLGGAAGYAINVTDQSNCSANPNRVYASNTVANASKGLTNIPVTPGG
;
A
#
# COMPACT_ATOMS: atom_id res chain seq x y z
N MET A 1 74.44 -31.56 -4.24
CA MET A 1 75.50 -31.35 -3.23
C MET A 1 75.15 -30.12 -2.39
N ALA A 2 75.05 -30.31 -1.06
CA ALA A 2 75.03 -29.35 0.09
C ALA A 2 74.12 -28.09 -0.03
N ALA A 3 73.01 -27.89 0.71
CA ALA A 3 72.60 -28.09 2.11
C ALA A 3 73.31 -27.19 3.15
N THR A 4 72.58 -26.20 3.69
CA THR A 4 72.82 -25.66 5.04
C THR A 4 71.52 -25.27 5.74
N THR A 5 71.30 -25.90 6.88
CA THR A 5 70.15 -25.80 7.81
C THR A 5 70.56 -25.02 9.07
N LYS A 6 69.68 -24.22 9.67
CA LYS A 6 69.75 -23.80 11.10
C LYS A 6 68.33 -23.74 11.66
N ARG A 7 67.88 -24.76 12.40
CA ARG A 7 68.03 -25.08 13.83
C ARG A 7 67.07 -24.31 14.76
N THR A 8 66.17 -25.12 15.31
CA THR A 8 65.22 -24.92 16.41
C THR A 8 65.94 -24.80 17.77
N GLY A 9 65.29 -24.13 18.74
CA GLY A 9 65.70 -24.12 20.14
C GLY A 9 64.55 -23.76 21.07
N ARG A 10 63.98 -24.77 21.74
CA ARG A 10 63.05 -24.66 22.88
C ARG A 10 63.84 -24.25 24.14
N ALA A 11 63.23 -23.41 24.98
CA ALA A 11 63.63 -23.26 26.38
C ALA A 11 62.40 -23.43 27.30
N THR A 12 62.44 -24.49 28.09
CA THR A 12 61.59 -24.78 29.25
C THR A 12 62.15 -24.09 30.50
N ILE A 13 61.33 -23.38 31.27
CA ILE A 13 61.61 -23.05 32.68
C ILE A 13 60.36 -23.33 33.52
N ARG A 14 60.62 -23.87 34.72
CA ARG A 14 59.72 -24.53 35.67
C ARG A 14 58.90 -23.57 36.52
N VAL A 15 57.79 -24.13 36.98
CA VAL A 15 56.79 -23.72 37.97
C VAL A 15 57.40 -23.28 39.32
N ALA A 16 56.84 -22.22 39.91
CA ALA A 16 56.77 -22.03 41.36
C ALA A 16 55.38 -21.52 41.74
N LEU A 17 54.71 -22.27 42.63
CA LEU A 17 53.44 -21.94 43.27
C LEU A 17 53.64 -20.78 44.25
N ALA A 18 52.72 -19.81 44.23
CA ALA A 18 52.34 -19.03 45.40
C ALA A 18 50.82 -18.86 45.40
N ALA A 19 50.19 -19.47 46.41
CA ALA A 19 48.77 -19.39 46.69
C ALA A 19 48.48 -18.18 47.56
N SER A 20 47.46 -17.40 47.20
CA SER A 20 46.72 -16.56 48.14
C SER A 20 45.42 -16.02 47.52
N GLY A 21 44.31 -16.21 48.22
CA GLY A 21 43.24 -15.22 48.28
C GLY A 21 42.01 -15.44 47.41
N LEU A 22 41.01 -16.07 47.99
CA LEU A 22 39.64 -16.27 47.51
C LEU A 22 38.87 -14.94 47.46
N ALA A 23 38.19 -14.65 46.35
CA ALA A 23 37.01 -13.78 46.31
C ALA A 23 36.03 -14.32 45.24
N ALA A 24 34.97 -14.99 45.70
CA ALA A 24 33.91 -15.50 44.85
C ALA A 24 32.95 -14.36 44.48
N ALA A 25 32.89 -14.00 43.19
CA ALA A 25 31.81 -13.20 42.64
C ALA A 25 30.85 -14.12 41.87
N ALA A 26 29.64 -14.28 42.38
CA ALA A 26 28.56 -14.97 41.68
C ALA A 26 28.09 -14.09 40.50
N GLY A 27 28.45 -14.46 39.28
CA GLY A 27 27.93 -13.83 38.06
C GLY A 27 26.52 -14.31 37.76
N LEU A 28 25.54 -13.42 37.82
CA LEU A 28 24.19 -13.67 37.31
C LEU A 28 24.26 -13.86 35.78
N VAL A 29 23.73 -14.98 35.29
CA VAL A 29 23.42 -15.19 33.87
C VAL A 29 22.20 -14.33 33.53
N GLY A 30 22.40 -13.21 32.84
CA GLY A 30 21.33 -12.39 32.29
C GLY A 30 20.79 -13.03 31.00
N VAL A 31 19.55 -13.50 31.03
CA VAL A 31 18.78 -13.86 29.84
C VAL A 31 18.54 -12.58 29.04
N GLY A 32 19.20 -12.46 27.88
CA GLY A 32 18.97 -11.37 26.95
C GLY A 32 17.60 -11.53 26.28
N VAL A 33 16.63 -10.71 26.70
CA VAL A 33 15.40 -10.52 25.93
C VAL A 33 15.76 -9.64 24.72
N LEU A 34 15.80 -10.24 23.54
CA LEU A 34 15.92 -9.52 22.28
C LEU A 34 14.67 -8.65 22.12
N GLY A 35 14.83 -7.33 22.28
CA GLY A 35 13.78 -6.36 21.98
C GLY A 35 13.40 -6.45 20.51
N GLY A 36 12.11 -6.66 20.24
CA GLY A 36 11.57 -6.60 18.88
C GLY A 36 11.79 -5.23 18.23
N PRO A 37 11.74 -5.13 16.89
CA PRO A 37 11.86 -3.85 16.21
C PRO A 37 10.75 -2.90 16.69
N ALA A 38 11.15 -1.68 17.08
CA ALA A 38 10.22 -0.61 17.37
C ALA A 38 9.33 -0.36 16.15
N ALA A 39 8.01 -0.44 16.34
CA ALA A 39 7.04 -0.08 15.32
C ALA A 39 7.31 1.36 14.85
N ARG A 40 7.63 1.55 13.57
CA ARG A 40 7.79 2.87 12.97
C ARG A 40 6.39 3.47 12.81
N ALA A 41 6.13 4.60 13.45
CA ALA A 41 4.85 5.31 13.38
C ALA A 41 4.49 5.65 11.92
N ALA A 42 3.20 5.55 11.59
CA ALA A 42 2.67 6.01 10.30
C ALA A 42 3.06 7.47 10.05
N ILE A 43 3.52 7.78 8.82
CA ILE A 43 3.84 9.15 8.41
C ILE A 43 2.52 9.93 8.44
N THR A 44 2.35 10.77 9.46
CA THR A 44 1.09 11.48 9.73
C THR A 44 1.13 12.84 9.04
N ASP A 45 0.09 13.16 8.25
CA ASP A 45 -0.10 14.53 7.74
C ASP A 45 -0.51 15.46 8.88
N LEU A 46 0.37 16.41 9.19
CA LEU A 46 0.24 17.36 10.28
C LEU A 46 -0.73 18.51 9.95
N ALA A 47 -0.99 18.77 8.67
CA ALA A 47 -1.93 19.79 8.21
C ALA A 47 -3.38 19.29 8.18
N CYS A 48 -3.58 17.96 8.20
CA CYS A 48 -4.89 17.34 8.14
C CYS A 48 -5.87 17.86 9.19
N GLY A 49 -7.02 18.38 8.74
CA GLY A 49 -8.09 18.92 9.57
C GLY A 49 -7.71 20.18 10.37
N ARG A 50 -6.56 20.80 10.07
CA ARG A 50 -6.10 21.99 10.79
C ARG A 50 -6.78 23.26 10.29
N PRO A 51 -6.85 24.33 11.11
CA PRO A 51 -7.35 25.62 10.65
C PRO A 51 -6.51 26.16 9.49
N ALA A 52 -7.16 26.44 8.36
CA ALA A 52 -6.54 27.09 7.21
C ALA A 52 -7.25 28.41 6.84
N THR A 53 -6.47 29.39 6.42
CA THR A 53 -6.94 30.68 5.93
C THR A 53 -6.25 31.06 4.62
N ALA A 54 -6.87 31.94 3.85
CA ALA A 54 -6.32 32.40 2.58
C ALA A 54 -6.59 33.89 2.36
N SER A 55 -5.84 34.51 1.44
CA SER A 55 -6.03 35.92 1.07
C SER A 55 -7.35 36.18 0.34
N SER A 56 -7.92 35.17 -0.32
CA SER A 56 -9.27 35.20 -0.90
C SER A 56 -9.81 33.78 -1.09
N ASN A 57 -11.13 33.66 -1.14
CA ASN A 57 -11.83 32.38 -1.34
C ASN A 57 -12.97 32.55 -2.35
N THR A 58 -12.86 31.88 -3.49
CA THR A 58 -14.00 31.53 -4.35
C THR A 58 -14.48 30.10 -4.06
N ALA A 59 -13.57 29.25 -3.58
CA ALA A 59 -13.86 28.07 -2.77
C ALA A 59 -13.03 28.10 -1.47
N SER A 60 -13.49 27.45 -0.42
CA SER A 60 -13.03 27.66 0.97
C SER A 60 -11.60 27.18 1.23
N ALA A 61 -10.81 27.91 2.03
CA ALA A 61 -9.42 27.54 2.36
C ALA A 61 -9.26 26.22 3.15
N PRO A 62 -10.15 25.88 4.12
CA PRO A 62 -10.15 24.58 4.77
C PRO A 62 -10.25 23.38 3.80
N ASN A 63 -10.79 23.56 2.60
CA ASN A 63 -10.88 22.50 1.59
C ASN A 63 -9.51 22.01 1.10
N ALA A 64 -8.44 22.77 1.31
CA ALA A 64 -7.09 22.35 0.91
C ALA A 64 -6.34 21.64 2.03
N VAL A 65 -6.95 21.40 3.19
CA VAL A 65 -6.30 20.71 4.32
C VAL A 65 -7.26 19.76 5.03
N ASP A 66 -8.38 19.44 4.38
CA ASP A 66 -9.45 18.61 4.97
C ASP A 66 -9.22 17.11 4.77
N CYS A 67 -8.14 16.72 4.09
CA CYS A 67 -7.79 15.33 3.79
C CYS A 67 -8.88 14.60 3.00
N ALA A 68 -9.62 15.36 2.20
CA ALA A 68 -10.68 14.90 1.35
C ALA A 68 -10.27 15.08 -0.12
N ALA A 69 -10.14 13.98 -0.84
CA ALA A 69 -10.01 14.06 -2.29
C ALA A 69 -11.29 14.68 -2.90
N GLY A 70 -11.13 15.64 -3.81
CA GLY A 70 -12.23 16.24 -4.58
C GLY A 70 -12.85 17.49 -3.95
N THR A 71 -12.36 17.94 -2.79
CA THR A 71 -12.52 19.32 -2.33
C THR A 71 -11.38 20.16 -2.89
N VAL A 72 -11.62 21.46 -3.04
CA VAL A 72 -10.64 22.39 -3.59
C VAL A 72 -10.75 23.72 -2.88
N TRP A 73 -9.62 24.27 -2.45
CA TRP A 73 -9.52 25.71 -2.24
C TRP A 73 -9.30 26.39 -3.57
N GLN A 74 -10.06 27.45 -3.84
CA GLN A 74 -9.87 28.28 -5.02
C GLN A 74 -9.77 29.74 -4.61
N SER A 75 -8.77 30.44 -5.15
CA SER A 75 -8.58 31.88 -4.95
C SER A 75 -9.34 32.73 -5.98
N GLY A 76 -9.40 34.03 -5.74
CA GLY A 76 -9.66 35.00 -6.81
C GLY A 76 -8.51 35.09 -7.82
N ALA A 77 -8.72 35.80 -8.94
CA ALA A 77 -7.77 35.85 -10.06
C ALA A 77 -6.55 36.78 -9.85
N ASN A 78 -6.60 37.67 -8.85
CA ASN A 78 -5.50 38.60 -8.53
C ASN A 78 -4.25 37.85 -8.06
N LYS A 79 -3.07 38.40 -8.32
CA LYS A 79 -1.78 37.85 -7.87
C LYS A 79 -1.04 38.89 -7.02
N PRO A 80 -0.33 38.49 -5.96
CA PRO A 80 -0.19 37.14 -5.42
C PRO A 80 -1.43 36.68 -4.62
N GLN A 81 -1.53 35.37 -4.36
CA GLN A 81 -2.48 34.78 -3.41
C GLN A 81 -1.73 33.98 -2.34
N GLN A 82 -2.39 33.76 -1.22
CA GLN A 82 -1.82 33.07 -0.06
C GLN A 82 -2.83 32.06 0.47
N LEU A 83 -2.36 30.86 0.80
CA LEU A 83 -3.07 29.83 1.54
C LEU A 83 -2.15 29.38 2.69
N GLN A 84 -2.64 29.36 3.93
CA GLN A 84 -1.84 29.04 5.10
C GLN A 84 -2.59 28.15 6.08
N VAL A 85 -1.86 27.31 6.83
CA VAL A 85 -2.37 26.36 7.81
C VAL A 85 -1.66 26.50 9.16
N ASP A 86 -2.43 26.45 10.26
CA ASP A 86 -1.92 26.38 11.65
C ASP A 86 -1.80 24.91 12.10
N LEU A 87 -0.57 24.40 12.23
CA LEU A 87 -0.29 23.06 12.74
C LEU A 87 -0.58 22.92 14.25
N GLY A 88 -1.04 23.98 14.91
CA GLY A 88 -1.47 24.04 16.31
C GLY A 88 -0.33 24.09 17.34
N SER A 89 0.88 23.65 16.98
CA SER A 89 2.10 23.75 17.79
C SER A 89 3.34 23.75 16.91
N THR A 90 4.49 24.19 17.45
CA THR A 90 5.77 24.10 16.73
C THR A 90 6.20 22.64 16.62
N VAL A 91 6.26 22.13 15.39
CA VAL A 91 6.59 20.74 15.07
C VAL A 91 7.74 20.69 14.05
N ALA A 92 8.43 19.54 14.00
CA ALA A 92 9.39 19.25 12.96
C ALA A 92 8.67 18.98 11.64
N VAL A 93 9.13 19.61 10.57
CA VAL A 93 8.59 19.44 9.21
C VAL A 93 9.75 19.13 8.28
N ASP A 94 9.67 18.03 7.54
CA ASP A 94 10.69 17.64 6.54
C ASP A 94 10.15 17.59 5.11
N GLN A 95 8.83 17.64 4.94
CA GLN A 95 8.20 17.57 3.63
C GLN A 95 6.87 18.34 3.61
N VAL A 96 6.61 19.00 2.49
CA VAL A 96 5.30 19.57 2.15
C VAL A 96 4.88 18.99 0.81
N SER A 97 3.66 18.49 0.70
CA SER A 97 3.08 18.02 -0.56
C SER A 97 1.90 18.92 -0.94
N VAL A 98 1.84 19.34 -2.20
CA VAL A 98 0.73 20.13 -2.74
C VAL A 98 0.08 19.34 -3.85
N VAL A 99 -1.18 18.98 -3.68
CA VAL A 99 -2.03 18.43 -4.74
C VAL A 99 -2.74 19.61 -5.39
N TRP A 100 -2.43 19.86 -6.65
CA TRP A 100 -2.96 20.99 -7.38
C TRP A 100 -4.23 20.62 -8.16
N GLY A 101 -5.21 21.52 -8.11
CA GLY A 101 -6.34 21.51 -9.05
C GLY A 101 -6.00 22.14 -10.41
N ALA A 102 -7.02 22.44 -11.21
CA ALA A 102 -6.85 22.93 -12.59
C ALA A 102 -6.09 24.28 -12.72
N GLY A 103 -6.22 25.15 -11.72
CA GLY A 103 -5.53 26.44 -11.58
C GLY A 103 -4.18 26.34 -10.86
N TYR A 104 -3.37 25.33 -11.13
CA TYR A 104 -2.12 25.08 -10.40
C TYR A 104 -1.11 26.22 -10.51
N ALA A 105 -0.27 26.40 -9.49
CA ALA A 105 0.76 27.43 -9.51
C ALA A 105 1.96 27.00 -10.38
N THR A 106 2.35 27.85 -11.33
CA THR A 106 3.61 27.72 -12.08
C THR A 106 4.77 28.43 -11.38
N SER A 107 4.48 29.35 -10.45
CA SER A 107 5.49 29.94 -9.56
C SER A 107 4.91 30.24 -8.19
N TYR A 108 5.54 29.70 -7.14
CA TYR A 108 5.12 29.84 -5.76
C TYR A 108 6.29 29.64 -4.77
N LYS A 109 6.03 29.94 -3.49
CA LYS A 109 6.95 29.73 -2.38
C LYS A 109 6.23 28.98 -1.27
N VAL A 110 6.94 28.08 -0.59
CA VAL A 110 6.55 27.60 0.73
C VAL A 110 7.25 28.46 1.77
N ARG A 111 6.45 28.99 2.70
CA ARG A 111 6.90 29.85 3.80
C ARG A 111 6.50 29.22 5.13
N THR A 112 7.31 29.48 6.15
CA THR A 112 7.08 29.00 7.51
C THR A 112 7.03 30.17 8.49
N SER A 113 6.26 30.02 9.57
CA SER A 113 6.17 31.02 10.64
C SER A 113 5.96 30.38 12.01
N PRO A 114 6.63 30.87 13.06
CA PRO A 114 6.34 30.45 14.43
C PRO A 114 5.05 31.10 15.00
N ASP A 115 4.66 32.27 14.49
CA ASP A 115 3.62 33.12 15.09
C ASP A 115 2.42 33.44 14.16
N GLY A 116 2.51 33.07 12.87
CA GLY A 116 1.48 33.31 11.85
C GLY A 116 1.53 34.71 11.23
N SER A 117 2.51 35.54 11.58
CA SER A 117 2.68 36.94 11.14
C SER A 117 4.06 37.23 10.55
N SER A 118 5.11 36.63 11.10
CA SER A 118 6.50 36.74 10.66
C SER A 118 6.88 35.52 9.81
N TRP A 119 7.09 35.72 8.52
CA TRP A 119 7.14 34.61 7.56
C TRP A 119 8.47 34.53 6.79
N HIS A 120 9.11 33.36 6.82
CA HIS A 120 10.37 33.07 6.14
C HIS A 120 10.14 32.16 4.92
N THR A 121 10.78 32.43 3.79
CA THR A 121 10.73 31.52 2.62
C THR A 121 11.72 30.38 2.83
N VAL A 122 11.24 29.15 2.72
CA VAL A 122 12.07 27.94 2.90
C VAL A 122 12.19 27.11 1.62
N VAL A 123 11.20 27.18 0.73
CA VAL A 123 11.24 26.59 -0.61
C VAL A 123 10.68 27.60 -1.61
N GLN A 124 11.29 27.67 -2.80
CA GLN A 124 10.78 28.44 -3.92
C GLN A 124 10.76 27.56 -5.18
N ASN A 125 9.60 27.49 -5.82
CA ASN A 125 9.43 26.80 -7.10
C ASN A 125 9.00 27.84 -8.15
N THR A 126 9.75 27.97 -9.24
CA THR A 126 9.45 28.88 -10.36
C THR A 126 9.07 28.16 -11.64
N ALA A 127 8.93 26.83 -11.57
CA ALA A 127 8.55 25.97 -12.69
C ALA A 127 7.58 24.90 -12.19
N GLY A 128 6.49 25.31 -11.53
CA GLY A 128 5.44 24.37 -11.12
C GLY A 128 4.78 23.71 -12.34
N HIS A 129 4.50 22.43 -12.21
CA HIS A 129 3.98 21.52 -13.24
C HIS A 129 2.54 21.07 -12.97
N GLY A 130 2.00 21.33 -11.77
CA GLY A 130 0.66 20.88 -11.37
C GLY A 130 0.67 19.42 -10.92
N GLY A 131 -0.50 18.80 -10.81
CA GLY A 131 -0.62 17.46 -10.23
C GLY A 131 -0.21 17.43 -8.76
N THR A 132 0.47 16.38 -8.31
CA THR A 132 1.04 16.35 -6.95
C THR A 132 2.50 16.76 -7.00
N GLU A 133 2.84 17.84 -6.28
CA GLU A 133 4.20 18.30 -6.13
C GLU A 133 4.67 18.14 -4.68
N THR A 134 5.72 17.36 -4.50
CA THR A 134 6.30 17.10 -3.19
C THR A 134 7.61 17.86 -3.03
N LEU A 135 7.71 18.64 -1.96
CA LEU A 135 8.82 19.54 -1.67
C LEU A 135 9.52 19.11 -0.39
N THR A 136 10.82 18.86 -0.47
CA THR A 136 11.67 18.61 0.70
C THR A 136 11.94 19.94 1.42
N MET A 137 11.66 19.98 2.71
CA MET A 137 11.93 21.14 3.56
C MET A 137 13.40 21.12 4.02
N PRO A 138 14.03 22.29 4.25
CA PRO A 138 15.38 22.34 4.80
C PRO A 138 15.49 21.52 6.11
N ALA A 139 16.58 20.78 6.26
CA ALA A 139 16.79 19.92 7.42
C ALA A 139 16.69 20.73 8.75
N GLY A 140 15.96 20.19 9.72
CA GLY A 140 15.74 20.84 11.02
C GLY A 140 14.69 21.96 11.00
N THR A 141 13.84 22.05 9.98
CA THR A 141 12.73 23.02 9.95
C THR A 141 11.75 22.73 11.11
N GLN A 142 11.68 23.67 12.05
CA GLN A 142 10.70 23.69 13.15
C GLN A 142 9.71 24.82 12.90
N THR A 143 8.42 24.52 12.80
CA THR A 143 7.41 25.56 12.56
C THR A 143 6.04 25.23 13.11
N ARG A 144 5.23 26.26 13.34
CA ARG A 144 3.80 26.12 13.67
C ARG A 144 2.92 26.39 12.46
N TRP A 145 3.34 27.26 11.56
CA TRP A 145 2.55 27.65 10.39
C TRP A 145 3.28 27.36 9.09
N VAL A 146 2.54 26.84 8.12
CA VAL A 146 3.00 26.67 6.73
C VAL A 146 2.11 27.51 5.82
N GLN A 147 2.71 28.23 4.86
CA GLN A 147 2.01 29.06 3.87
C GLN A 147 2.51 28.76 2.47
N LEU A 148 1.58 28.57 1.54
CA LEU A 148 1.81 28.72 0.11
C LEU A 148 1.62 30.19 -0.27
N TYR A 149 2.68 30.80 -0.80
CA TYR A 149 2.64 32.13 -1.40
C TYR A 149 2.75 32.00 -2.91
N LEU A 150 1.65 32.29 -3.61
CA LEU A 150 1.38 31.87 -4.97
C LEU A 150 1.43 33.08 -5.91
N SER A 151 2.36 33.09 -6.87
CA SER A 151 2.67 34.26 -7.70
C SER A 151 2.36 34.13 -9.18
N GLN A 152 2.31 32.91 -9.75
CA GLN A 152 1.85 32.65 -11.12
C GLN A 152 1.08 31.33 -11.16
N TYR A 153 0.00 31.26 -11.96
CA TYR A 153 -0.80 30.05 -12.15
C TYR A 153 -1.07 29.76 -13.62
N ALA A 154 -1.30 28.49 -13.91
CA ALA A 154 -1.85 28.01 -15.18
C ALA A 154 -3.38 28.22 -15.18
N GLY A 155 -3.94 28.83 -16.22
CA GLY A 155 -5.37 29.14 -16.34
C GLY A 155 -5.72 30.61 -16.14
N SER A 156 -7.02 30.92 -16.01
CA SER A 156 -7.55 32.31 -15.96
C SER A 156 -8.43 32.63 -14.75
N ALA A 157 -8.68 31.67 -13.86
CA ALA A 157 -9.70 31.78 -12.80
C ALA A 157 -9.15 31.74 -11.36
N GLY A 158 -7.85 31.98 -11.16
CA GLY A 158 -7.19 31.92 -9.85
C GLY A 158 -6.46 30.60 -9.60
N PHE A 159 -5.86 30.50 -8.41
CA PHE A 159 -5.14 29.31 -7.95
C PHE A 159 -6.11 28.28 -7.40
N THR A 160 -5.83 27.00 -7.62
CA THR A 160 -6.57 25.90 -7.00
C THR A 160 -5.62 24.92 -6.31
N VAL A 161 -5.90 24.61 -5.06
CA VAL A 161 -5.19 23.58 -4.28
C VAL A 161 -6.24 22.60 -3.80
N ASP A 162 -6.07 21.35 -4.21
CA ASP A 162 -6.94 20.26 -3.78
C ASP A 162 -6.49 19.79 -2.40
N GLU A 163 -5.17 19.64 -2.16
CA GLU A 163 -4.63 19.34 -0.83
C GLU A 163 -3.27 20.01 -0.59
N LEU A 164 -3.03 20.44 0.66
CA LEU A 164 -1.78 20.94 1.20
C LEU A 164 -1.44 20.10 2.43
N GLN A 165 -0.50 19.18 2.24
CA GLN A 165 -0.11 18.20 3.23
C GLN A 165 1.26 18.57 3.80
N VAL A 166 1.43 18.39 5.11
CA VAL A 166 2.66 18.75 5.83
C VAL A 166 3.12 17.55 6.64
N PHE A 167 4.32 17.03 6.36
CA PHE A 167 4.86 15.86 7.05
C PHE A 167 6.08 16.23 7.89
N GLY A 168 6.19 15.57 9.02
CA GLY A 168 7.32 15.70 9.93
C GLY A 168 8.26 14.52 9.86
N ALA A 169 9.56 14.80 9.98
CA ALA A 169 10.54 13.78 10.30
C ALA A 169 10.18 13.20 11.66
N GLY A 170 10.00 11.88 11.76
CA GLY A 170 9.99 11.20 13.06
C GLY A 170 11.22 11.63 13.85
N GLY A 171 11.00 12.46 14.87
CA GLY A 171 12.05 13.16 15.60
C GLY A 171 12.90 12.24 16.49
N PRO A 172 14.07 12.73 16.94
CA PRO A 172 15.16 11.94 17.48
C PRO A 172 14.89 11.39 18.90
N THR A 173 15.54 10.26 19.18
CA THR A 173 15.61 9.55 20.46
C THR A 173 15.85 10.47 21.67
N PRO A 174 14.96 10.51 22.68
CA PRO A 174 15.33 11.02 23.99
C PRO A 174 16.12 9.96 24.79
N SER A 175 17.26 10.39 25.32
CA SER A 175 18.15 9.67 26.26
C SER A 175 17.43 9.33 27.59
N PRO A 176 17.83 8.28 28.34
CA PRO A 176 16.99 7.66 29.37
C PRO A 176 17.11 8.36 30.73
N SER A 177 16.03 8.38 31.52
CA SER A 177 16.13 8.56 32.97
C SER A 177 14.94 7.91 33.71
N GLY A 178 15.28 6.98 34.60
CA GLY A 178 14.59 6.75 35.88
C GLY A 178 13.36 5.85 35.92
N THR A 179 13.55 4.56 36.22
CA THR A 179 12.52 3.64 36.76
C THR A 179 12.31 3.89 38.27
N PRO A 180 11.07 3.78 38.80
CA PRO A 180 10.70 2.63 39.64
C PRO A 180 9.31 2.06 39.25
N SER A 181 9.17 0.77 38.90
CA SER A 181 8.84 -0.43 39.73
C SER A 181 7.36 -0.52 40.20
N PRO A 182 6.72 -1.72 40.17
CA PRO A 182 5.36 -1.92 39.61
C PRO A 182 4.24 -2.09 40.66
N SER A 183 2.98 -1.90 40.23
CA SER A 183 1.78 -2.47 40.87
C SER A 183 0.56 -2.38 39.92
N PRO A 184 -0.47 -3.23 40.11
CA PRO A 184 -0.74 -4.47 39.41
C PRO A 184 -1.46 -4.28 38.05
N THR A 185 -1.36 -5.32 37.23
CA THR A 185 -2.04 -5.52 35.94
C THR A 185 -3.55 -5.23 36.01
N PRO A 186 -4.09 -4.25 35.26
CA PRO A 186 -5.44 -4.38 34.74
C PRO A 186 -5.38 -5.36 33.57
N THR A 187 -6.12 -6.46 33.69
CA THR A 187 -6.50 -7.33 32.59
C THR A 187 -6.93 -6.46 31.40
N PRO A 188 -6.42 -6.67 30.17
CA PRO A 188 -6.92 -5.94 29.01
C PRO A 188 -8.41 -6.25 28.86
N SER A 189 -9.23 -5.23 29.09
CA SER A 189 -10.59 -5.16 28.57
C SER A 189 -10.51 -5.33 27.04
N PRO A 190 -11.40 -6.11 26.41
CA PRO A 190 -11.41 -6.25 24.96
C PRO A 190 -11.46 -4.86 24.31
N SER A 191 -10.58 -4.68 23.31
CA SER A 191 -10.56 -3.52 22.44
C SER A 191 -12.00 -3.21 21.99
N PRO A 192 -12.47 -1.96 22.09
CA PRO A 192 -13.85 -1.62 21.80
C PRO A 192 -14.16 -2.01 20.36
N THR A 193 -15.13 -2.89 20.19
CA THR A 193 -15.98 -2.92 19.00
C THR A 193 -16.40 -1.48 18.71
N PRO A 194 -16.29 -0.98 17.45
CA PRO A 194 -17.00 0.22 17.07
C PRO A 194 -18.51 -0.09 17.18
N SER A 195 -19.07 0.19 18.36
CA SER A 195 -20.51 0.37 18.53
C SER A 195 -20.87 1.64 17.77
N GLY A 196 -21.90 1.52 16.93
CA GLY A 196 -22.16 2.46 15.86
C GLY A 196 -22.54 3.87 16.30
N GLY A 197 -22.41 4.81 15.36
CA GLY A 197 -23.20 6.03 15.34
C GLY A 197 -22.46 7.30 14.97
N SER A 198 -22.15 7.49 13.68
CA SER A 198 -22.28 8.81 13.04
C SER A 198 -23.14 8.67 11.78
N GLY A 199 -24.44 8.40 11.99
CA GLY A 199 -25.54 9.06 11.28
C GLY A 199 -25.75 8.87 9.76
N GLY A 200 -25.07 7.95 9.09
CA GLY A 200 -25.42 7.63 7.70
C GLY A 200 -26.71 6.81 7.60
N ARG A 201 -27.46 6.95 6.50
CA ARG A 201 -28.68 6.15 6.30
C ARG A 201 -28.32 4.71 5.95
N THR A 202 -29.15 3.77 6.39
CA THR A 202 -29.14 2.41 5.87
C THR A 202 -30.12 2.29 4.71
N VAL A 203 -29.63 1.84 3.55
CA VAL A 203 -30.41 1.56 2.35
C VAL A 203 -30.46 0.04 2.18
N HIS A 204 -31.61 -0.56 2.48
CA HIS A 204 -31.81 -1.99 2.28
C HIS A 204 -32.08 -2.29 0.80
N VAL A 205 -31.36 -3.26 0.26
CA VAL A 205 -31.31 -3.56 -1.17
C VAL A 205 -31.55 -5.06 -1.38
N SER A 206 -32.58 -5.40 -2.15
CA SER A 206 -32.99 -6.79 -2.41
C SER A 206 -33.05 -7.14 -3.91
N THR A 207 -32.73 -6.17 -4.78
CA THR A 207 -32.76 -6.34 -6.24
C THR A 207 -31.60 -5.60 -6.89
N ALA A 208 -31.21 -6.02 -8.10
CA ALA A 208 -30.18 -5.34 -8.90
C ALA A 208 -30.51 -3.86 -9.16
N ALA A 209 -31.77 -3.55 -9.50
CA ALA A 209 -32.20 -2.17 -9.74
C ALA A 209 -32.08 -1.28 -8.49
N GLN A 210 -32.40 -1.82 -7.31
CA GLN A 210 -32.19 -1.11 -6.04
C GLN A 210 -30.70 -0.91 -5.75
N LEU A 211 -29.85 -1.90 -6.06
CA LEU A 211 -28.40 -1.77 -5.88
C LEU A 211 -27.85 -0.65 -6.77
N THR A 212 -28.21 -0.64 -8.06
CA THR A 212 -27.82 0.44 -8.99
C THR A 212 -28.26 1.81 -8.47
N ALA A 213 -29.51 1.94 -8.01
CA ALA A 213 -30.01 3.20 -7.46
C ALA A 213 -29.32 3.62 -6.15
N ALA A 214 -29.00 2.66 -5.28
CA ALA A 214 -28.31 2.90 -4.02
C ALA A 214 -26.86 3.37 -4.25
N LEU A 215 -26.14 2.72 -5.17
CA LEU A 215 -24.78 3.11 -5.54
C LEU A 215 -24.74 4.51 -6.18
N ALA A 216 -25.65 4.80 -7.10
CA ALA A 216 -25.74 6.11 -7.75
C ALA A 216 -26.13 7.23 -6.77
N GLY A 217 -26.90 6.89 -5.74
CA GLY A 217 -27.36 7.85 -4.72
C GLY A 217 -26.52 7.89 -3.45
N ALA A 218 -25.41 7.14 -3.38
CA ALA A 218 -24.60 6.96 -2.17
C ALA A 218 -24.05 8.29 -1.64
N ARG A 219 -23.87 8.37 -0.31
CA ARG A 219 -23.35 9.54 0.40
C ARG A 219 -22.40 9.09 1.50
N PRO A 220 -21.41 9.91 1.89
CA PRO A 220 -20.54 9.59 3.03
C PRO A 220 -21.33 9.12 4.26
N GLY A 221 -20.91 7.99 4.83
CA GLY A 221 -21.55 7.33 5.97
C GLY A 221 -22.66 6.35 5.63
N ASP A 222 -23.20 6.35 4.40
CA ASP A 222 -24.28 5.43 4.01
C ASP A 222 -23.87 3.97 4.19
N THR A 223 -24.82 3.13 4.60
CA THR A 223 -24.70 1.67 4.53
C THR A 223 -25.71 1.14 3.51
N ILE A 224 -25.22 0.57 2.42
CA ILE A 224 -25.98 -0.19 1.44
C ILE A 224 -25.96 -1.65 1.89
N ASP A 225 -27.09 -2.12 2.39
CA ASP A 225 -27.25 -3.43 3.03
C ASP A 225 -27.98 -4.39 2.08
N LEU A 226 -27.24 -5.36 1.54
CA LEU A 226 -27.71 -6.34 0.58
C LEU A 226 -28.39 -7.50 1.29
N ALA A 227 -29.62 -7.80 0.90
CA ALA A 227 -30.26 -9.07 1.21
C ALA A 227 -29.55 -10.23 0.47
N ALA A 228 -29.75 -11.46 0.96
CA ALA A 228 -29.36 -12.64 0.20
C ALA A 228 -30.11 -12.68 -1.15
N GLY A 229 -29.41 -13.01 -2.23
CA GLY A 229 -29.98 -13.03 -3.57
C GLY A 229 -28.94 -12.79 -4.67
N GLY A 230 -29.38 -12.97 -5.91
CA GLY A 230 -28.57 -12.67 -7.10
C GLY A 230 -28.82 -11.26 -7.61
N TYR A 231 -27.74 -10.55 -7.90
CA TYR A 231 -27.72 -9.20 -8.45
C TYR A 231 -26.93 -9.26 -9.76
N ASP A 232 -27.59 -9.33 -10.90
CA ASP A 232 -26.91 -9.30 -12.21
C ASP A 232 -27.00 -7.89 -12.82
N GLY A 233 -25.86 -7.32 -13.19
CA GLY A 233 -25.78 -6.00 -13.80
C GLY A 233 -24.38 -5.38 -13.75
N ALA A 234 -24.26 -4.17 -14.27
CA ALA A 234 -23.07 -3.34 -14.09
C ALA A 234 -23.22 -2.52 -12.80
N PHE A 235 -22.38 -2.80 -11.81
CA PHE A 235 -22.39 -2.10 -10.53
C PHE A 235 -21.11 -1.29 -10.38
N PHE A 236 -21.27 0.02 -10.17
CA PHE A 236 -20.17 0.95 -10.03
C PHE A 236 -20.46 1.99 -8.95
N ALA A 237 -19.42 2.36 -8.21
CA ALA A 237 -19.44 3.45 -7.25
C ALA A 237 -18.60 4.61 -7.80
N THR A 238 -19.15 5.83 -7.73
CA THR A 238 -18.50 7.07 -8.21
C THR A 238 -18.49 8.18 -7.16
N THR A 239 -19.05 7.94 -5.97
CA THR A 239 -19.07 8.89 -4.85
C THR A 239 -18.16 8.38 -3.75
N SER A 240 -17.26 9.23 -3.25
CA SER A 240 -16.37 8.90 -2.12
C SER A 240 -17.10 9.00 -0.78
N GLY A 241 -16.70 8.15 0.17
CA GLY A 241 -16.85 8.43 1.59
C GLY A 241 -15.76 9.36 2.10
N THR A 242 -15.63 9.44 3.42
CA THR A 242 -14.49 10.09 4.09
C THR A 242 -13.91 9.16 5.13
N ALA A 243 -12.72 9.47 5.66
CA ALA A 243 -12.12 8.70 6.75
C ALA A 243 -13.04 8.56 7.98
N SER A 244 -13.84 9.60 8.29
CA SER A 244 -14.78 9.62 9.41
C SER A 244 -16.17 9.11 9.08
N ALA A 245 -16.53 9.07 7.79
CA ALA A 245 -17.83 8.63 7.29
C ALA A 245 -17.65 7.78 6.02
N PRO A 246 -17.08 6.57 6.14
CA PRO A 246 -16.91 5.67 5.01
C PRO A 246 -18.27 5.22 4.47
N ILE A 247 -18.36 4.96 3.17
CA ILE A 247 -19.55 4.35 2.56
C ILE A 247 -19.40 2.84 2.65
N THR A 248 -20.39 2.14 3.18
CA THR A 248 -20.36 0.69 3.34
C THR A 248 -21.29 0.02 2.34
N LEU A 249 -20.78 -0.93 1.56
CA LEU A 249 -21.57 -1.93 0.82
C LEU A 249 -21.39 -3.26 1.53
N THR A 250 -22.45 -3.82 2.08
CA THR A 250 -22.36 -5.03 2.91
C THR A 250 -23.45 -6.03 2.56
N GLY A 251 -23.18 -7.31 2.74
CA GLY A 251 -24.15 -8.39 2.62
C GLY A 251 -23.59 -9.72 3.12
N PRO A 252 -24.43 -10.76 3.26
CA PRO A 252 -23.93 -12.13 3.42
C PRO A 252 -23.24 -12.60 2.14
N THR A 253 -22.45 -13.67 2.21
CA THR A 253 -21.85 -14.31 1.00
C THR A 253 -22.92 -14.80 0.02
N THR A 254 -24.15 -15.04 0.49
CA THR A 254 -25.31 -15.34 -0.36
C THR A 254 -25.88 -14.12 -1.10
N ALA A 255 -25.35 -12.91 -0.90
CA ALA A 255 -25.59 -11.75 -1.76
C ALA A 255 -24.54 -11.76 -2.88
N VAL A 256 -24.98 -12.19 -4.07
CA VAL A 256 -24.09 -12.53 -5.18
C VAL A 256 -24.22 -11.49 -6.28
N LEU A 257 -23.17 -10.69 -6.49
CA LEU A 257 -23.05 -9.77 -7.62
C LEU A 257 -22.49 -10.52 -8.83
N SER A 258 -23.11 -10.34 -9.99
CA SER A 258 -22.60 -10.82 -11.27
C SER A 258 -22.76 -9.80 -12.38
N ASN A 259 -21.98 -9.97 -13.44
CA ASN A 259 -22.10 -9.18 -14.66
C ASN A 259 -22.00 -10.09 -15.89
N LYS A 260 -22.92 -11.06 -15.96
CA LYS A 260 -22.91 -12.09 -17.01
C LYS A 260 -23.20 -11.52 -18.39
N GLY A 261 -23.98 -10.42 -18.43
CA GLY A 261 -24.28 -9.68 -19.65
C GLY A 261 -23.15 -8.82 -20.18
N GLY A 262 -22.03 -8.67 -19.45
CA GLY A 262 -20.91 -7.84 -19.87
C GLY A 262 -21.22 -6.34 -19.90
N GLY A 263 -22.15 -5.88 -19.06
CA GLY A 263 -22.54 -4.48 -18.95
C GLY A 263 -21.36 -3.58 -18.57
N CYS A 264 -21.42 -2.32 -19.01
CA CYS A 264 -20.36 -1.35 -18.83
C CYS A 264 -20.71 -0.30 -17.77
N ASP A 265 -19.71 0.15 -17.04
CA ASP A 265 -19.78 1.43 -16.34
C ASP A 265 -19.77 2.57 -17.39
N PRO A 266 -20.83 3.39 -17.47
CA PRO A 266 -20.88 4.51 -18.41
C PRO A 266 -20.04 5.71 -17.95
N HIS A 267 -19.56 5.73 -16.70
CA HIS A 267 -18.75 6.82 -16.15
C HIS A 267 -17.30 6.64 -16.56
N VAL A 268 -17.02 6.96 -17.81
CA VAL A 268 -15.67 7.00 -18.34
C VAL A 268 -15.06 8.34 -17.92
N PRO A 269 -14.04 8.37 -17.06
CA PRO A 269 -13.25 9.59 -16.86
C PRO A 269 -12.64 10.08 -18.18
N GLY A 270 -12.11 11.30 -18.22
CA GLY A 270 -11.18 11.73 -19.26
C GLY A 270 -9.86 10.94 -19.21
N SER A 271 -9.91 9.64 -19.52
CA SER A 271 -8.79 8.74 -19.64
C SER A 271 -8.32 8.68 -21.10
N PRO A 272 -7.09 8.19 -21.33
CA PRO A 272 -6.65 7.82 -22.67
C PRO A 272 -7.67 6.93 -23.39
N SER A 273 -7.84 7.12 -24.69
CA SER A 273 -8.79 6.35 -25.49
C SER A 273 -8.46 4.84 -25.45
N GLY A 274 -9.50 4.00 -25.49
CA GLY A 274 -9.36 2.55 -25.61
C GLY A 274 -9.29 1.77 -24.30
N ILE A 275 -9.70 2.36 -23.18
CA ILE A 275 -9.98 1.62 -21.94
C ILE A 275 -11.42 1.09 -21.99
N SER A 276 -11.58 -0.21 -21.73
CA SER A 276 -12.90 -0.80 -21.50
C SER A 276 -13.24 -0.73 -20.01
N TYR A 277 -14.49 -0.40 -19.69
CA TYR A 277 -15.03 -0.45 -18.32
C TYR A 277 -16.21 -1.44 -18.25
N CYS A 278 -16.13 -2.51 -19.03
CA CYS A 278 -17.20 -3.49 -19.22
C CYS A 278 -16.89 -4.83 -18.56
N GLY A 279 -17.94 -5.51 -18.13
CA GLY A 279 -17.86 -6.87 -17.59
C GLY A 279 -17.24 -6.94 -16.19
N TYR A 280 -17.25 -5.84 -15.42
CA TYR A 280 -16.78 -5.84 -14.03
C TYR A 280 -17.93 -6.24 -13.11
N GLY A 281 -17.66 -7.10 -12.14
CA GLY A 281 -18.66 -7.48 -11.13
C GLY A 281 -18.97 -6.34 -10.15
N LEU A 282 -17.94 -5.60 -9.75
CA LEU A 282 -18.04 -4.33 -9.03
C LEU A 282 -16.90 -3.40 -9.45
N HIS A 283 -17.22 -2.14 -9.76
CA HIS A 283 -16.24 -1.12 -10.11
C HIS A 283 -16.23 0.01 -9.07
N LEU A 284 -15.09 0.21 -8.40
CA LEU A 284 -14.85 1.38 -7.57
C LEU A 284 -14.10 2.41 -8.41
N ASN A 285 -14.81 3.39 -8.93
CA ASN A 285 -14.34 4.32 -9.95
C ASN A 285 -14.06 5.71 -9.34
N ARG A 286 -12.79 6.03 -9.12
CA ARG A 286 -12.32 7.30 -8.53
C ARG A 286 -12.98 7.61 -7.19
N VAL A 287 -13.12 6.58 -6.36
CA VAL A 287 -13.72 6.71 -5.04
C VAL A 287 -12.69 6.49 -3.94
N ALA A 288 -12.94 7.15 -2.82
CA ALA A 288 -12.22 6.90 -1.59
C ALA A 288 -13.12 6.44 -0.46
N TYR A 289 -12.53 5.75 0.51
CA TYR A 289 -13.17 5.37 1.78
C TYR A 289 -14.45 4.53 1.63
N TRP A 290 -14.45 3.56 0.71
CA TRP A 290 -15.45 2.50 0.67
C TRP A 290 -15.06 1.33 1.57
N GLN A 291 -16.08 0.70 2.15
CA GLN A 291 -15.99 -0.56 2.85
C GLN A 291 -16.89 -1.57 2.14
N VAL A 292 -16.32 -2.53 1.41
CA VAL A 292 -17.05 -3.61 0.74
C VAL A 292 -16.92 -4.87 1.58
N LYS A 293 -18.03 -5.42 2.08
CA LYS A 293 -18.01 -6.45 3.12
C LYS A 293 -18.87 -7.66 2.81
N GLY A 294 -18.31 -8.86 3.00
CA GLY A 294 -19.04 -10.13 3.16
C GLY A 294 -19.72 -10.73 1.93
N LEU A 295 -19.92 -9.95 0.86
CA LEU A 295 -20.64 -10.37 -0.35
C LEU A 295 -19.78 -11.25 -1.28
N THR A 296 -20.44 -11.88 -2.26
CA THR A 296 -19.77 -12.66 -3.31
C THR A 296 -19.84 -11.93 -4.65
N VAL A 297 -18.76 -11.98 -5.44
CA VAL A 297 -18.69 -11.48 -6.82
C VAL A 297 -18.30 -12.62 -7.77
N THR A 298 -19.12 -12.88 -8.78
CA THR A 298 -18.89 -13.99 -9.73
C THR A 298 -19.44 -13.76 -11.13
N GLY A 299 -19.03 -14.58 -12.10
CA GLY A 299 -19.62 -14.60 -13.44
C GLY A 299 -19.44 -13.28 -14.21
N ALA A 300 -18.33 -12.59 -13.94
CA ALA A 300 -17.93 -11.35 -14.59
C ALA A 300 -16.64 -11.59 -15.39
N ALA A 301 -16.32 -10.70 -16.35
CA ALA A 301 -15.02 -10.73 -17.01
C ALA A 301 -13.91 -10.48 -15.98
N LYS A 302 -14.08 -9.45 -15.14
CA LYS A 302 -13.21 -9.16 -13.99
C LYS A 302 -14.06 -9.05 -12.74
N GLY A 303 -13.57 -9.47 -11.58
CA GLY A 303 -14.35 -9.43 -10.34
C GLY A 303 -14.53 -8.00 -9.82
N ILE A 304 -13.64 -7.57 -8.94
CA ILE A 304 -13.67 -6.22 -8.34
C ILE A 304 -12.53 -5.39 -8.92
N VAL A 305 -12.86 -4.26 -9.54
CA VAL A 305 -11.86 -3.36 -10.15
C VAL A 305 -11.89 -2.01 -9.43
N LEU A 306 -10.71 -1.51 -9.07
CA LEU A 306 -10.49 -0.17 -8.53
C LEU A 306 -9.71 0.63 -9.57
N ASP A 307 -10.27 1.73 -10.05
CA ASP A 307 -9.59 2.66 -10.95
C ASP A 307 -9.53 4.05 -10.33
N GLY A 308 -8.33 4.56 -10.03
CA GLY A 308 -8.14 5.87 -9.39
C GLY A 308 -8.69 5.99 -7.97
N SER A 309 -8.79 4.86 -7.26
CA SER A 309 -9.51 4.76 -6.00
C SER A 309 -8.57 4.55 -4.81
N SER A 310 -8.84 5.16 -3.65
CA SER A 310 -7.92 5.12 -2.50
C SER A 310 -8.58 4.88 -1.15
N HIS A 311 -7.83 4.36 -0.18
CA HIS A 311 -8.34 4.15 1.20
C HIS A 311 -9.59 3.27 1.28
N ASN A 312 -9.80 2.40 0.30
CA ASN A 312 -10.91 1.46 0.30
C ASN A 312 -10.51 0.16 0.99
N VAL A 313 -11.46 -0.47 1.67
CA VAL A 313 -11.29 -1.76 2.34
C VAL A 313 -12.30 -2.75 1.75
N ILE A 314 -11.79 -3.82 1.15
CA ILE A 314 -12.55 -4.96 0.69
C ILE A 314 -12.30 -6.09 1.70
N ASP A 315 -13.33 -6.49 2.44
CA ASP A 315 -13.19 -7.32 3.64
C ASP A 315 -14.16 -8.52 3.62
N GLY A 316 -13.63 -9.74 3.72
CA GLY A 316 -14.46 -10.93 3.87
C GLY A 316 -15.30 -11.26 2.64
N VAL A 317 -14.93 -10.75 1.46
CA VAL A 317 -15.62 -11.05 0.20
C VAL A 317 -15.16 -12.39 -0.38
N GLU A 318 -16.00 -12.99 -1.19
CA GLU A 318 -15.63 -14.12 -2.05
C GLU A 318 -15.65 -13.66 -3.51
N VAL A 319 -14.54 -13.84 -4.24
CA VAL A 319 -14.46 -13.50 -5.66
C VAL A 319 -14.09 -14.76 -6.43
N HIS A 320 -14.97 -15.20 -7.32
CA HIS A 320 -14.72 -16.43 -8.05
C HIS A 320 -15.41 -16.50 -9.40
N GLY A 321 -15.00 -17.43 -10.26
CA GLY A 321 -15.69 -17.66 -11.52
C GLY A 321 -15.54 -16.50 -12.51
N THR A 322 -14.41 -15.80 -12.48
CA THR A 322 -14.12 -14.67 -13.39
C THR A 322 -13.49 -15.15 -14.69
N GLY A 323 -13.75 -14.41 -15.78
CA GLY A 323 -13.17 -14.69 -17.09
C GLY A 323 -11.66 -14.44 -17.13
N ASP A 324 -11.24 -13.34 -16.54
CA ASP A 324 -9.87 -12.86 -16.36
C ASP A 324 -9.59 -12.78 -14.84
N GLU A 325 -9.01 -11.68 -14.34
CA GLU A 325 -8.56 -11.51 -12.97
C GLU A 325 -9.70 -11.32 -11.95
N GLY A 326 -9.43 -11.72 -10.71
CA GLY A 326 -10.36 -11.60 -9.58
C GLY A 326 -10.49 -10.16 -9.09
N VAL A 327 -9.42 -9.60 -8.55
CA VAL A 327 -9.38 -8.23 -8.01
C VAL A 327 -8.26 -7.43 -8.66
N HIS A 328 -8.51 -6.19 -9.06
CA HIS A 328 -7.51 -5.36 -9.74
C HIS A 328 -7.48 -3.95 -9.17
N PHE A 329 -6.33 -3.54 -8.62
CA PHE A 329 -6.07 -2.17 -8.21
C PHE A 329 -5.25 -1.48 -9.30
N ARG A 330 -5.89 -0.56 -10.01
CA ARG A 330 -5.39 0.02 -11.26
C ARG A 330 -5.54 1.54 -11.28
N THR A 331 -4.86 2.20 -12.22
CA THR A 331 -5.01 3.64 -12.45
C THR A 331 -4.64 4.45 -11.22
N SER A 332 -3.48 4.16 -10.63
CA SER A 332 -2.98 4.78 -9.40
C SER A 332 -3.87 4.57 -8.16
N SER A 333 -4.66 3.49 -8.13
CA SER A 333 -5.47 3.14 -6.96
C SER A 333 -4.56 2.77 -5.78
N SER A 334 -4.46 3.63 -4.77
CA SER A 334 -3.43 3.53 -3.72
C SER A 334 -4.02 3.44 -2.32
N ASP A 335 -3.27 2.90 -1.35
CA ASP A 335 -3.67 2.84 0.06
C ASP A 335 -4.96 2.01 0.30
N ASN A 336 -5.25 1.06 -0.59
CA ASN A 336 -6.40 0.15 -0.46
C ASN A 336 -5.99 -1.16 0.21
N VAL A 337 -6.97 -1.85 0.78
CA VAL A 337 -6.77 -3.13 1.47
C VAL A 337 -7.76 -4.16 0.93
N LEU A 338 -7.25 -5.29 0.45
CA LEU A 338 -8.01 -6.54 0.34
C LEU A 338 -7.67 -7.40 1.56
N GLN A 339 -8.67 -7.72 2.38
CA GLN A 339 -8.45 -8.53 3.58
C GLN A 339 -9.52 -9.59 3.80
N ASN A 340 -9.11 -10.69 4.46
CA ASN A 340 -9.98 -11.81 4.83
C ASN A 340 -10.82 -12.38 3.67
N ALA A 341 -10.43 -12.11 2.42
CA ALA A 341 -11.17 -12.49 1.23
C ALA A 341 -10.79 -13.90 0.78
N THR A 342 -11.69 -14.54 0.03
CA THR A 342 -11.40 -15.79 -0.68
C THR A 342 -11.46 -15.52 -2.19
N VAL A 343 -10.40 -15.81 -2.93
CA VAL A 343 -10.32 -15.61 -4.37
C VAL A 343 -9.90 -16.90 -5.07
N HIS A 344 -10.75 -17.45 -5.93
CA HIS A 344 -10.53 -18.74 -6.58
C HIS A 344 -11.21 -18.82 -7.94
N ASP A 345 -10.89 -19.83 -8.75
CA ASP A 345 -11.54 -20.05 -10.05
C ASP A 345 -11.52 -18.82 -11.00
N THR A 346 -10.39 -18.14 -11.10
CA THR A 346 -10.16 -16.97 -11.98
C THR A 346 -9.51 -17.39 -13.29
N GLY A 347 -9.58 -16.55 -14.33
CA GLY A 347 -8.98 -16.86 -15.64
C GLY A 347 -9.71 -17.92 -16.45
N ARG A 348 -11.02 -18.09 -16.26
CA ARG A 348 -11.81 -19.15 -16.93
C ARG A 348 -11.94 -18.96 -18.44
N ASN A 349 -11.79 -17.71 -18.92
CA ASN A 349 -11.78 -17.38 -20.34
C ASN A 349 -10.37 -17.17 -20.85
N GLN A 350 -9.53 -16.46 -20.08
CA GLN A 350 -8.15 -16.15 -20.44
C GLN A 350 -7.22 -16.52 -19.28
N PRO A 351 -6.71 -17.77 -19.23
CA PRO A 351 -5.88 -18.24 -18.12
C PRO A 351 -4.66 -17.37 -17.81
N GLY A 352 -4.03 -16.79 -18.83
CA GLY A 352 -2.87 -15.92 -18.67
C GLY A 352 -3.17 -14.47 -18.29
N PHE A 353 -4.44 -14.13 -18.04
CA PHE A 353 -4.89 -12.89 -17.37
C PHE A 353 -5.75 -13.24 -16.15
N GLY A 354 -5.52 -14.44 -15.60
CA GLY A 354 -6.35 -15.04 -14.57
C GLY A 354 -5.85 -14.81 -13.16
N GLU A 355 -5.22 -13.67 -12.87
CA GLU A 355 -4.63 -13.41 -11.57
C GLU A 355 -5.70 -13.35 -10.47
N GLY A 356 -5.36 -13.77 -9.26
CA GLY A 356 -6.27 -13.61 -8.12
C GLY A 356 -6.41 -12.13 -7.74
N LEU A 357 -5.26 -11.48 -7.53
CA LEU A 357 -5.13 -10.07 -7.23
C LEU A 357 -4.04 -9.43 -8.10
N TYR A 358 -4.33 -8.25 -8.63
CA TYR A 358 -3.44 -7.52 -9.51
C TYR A 358 -3.18 -6.12 -8.96
N PHE A 359 -1.91 -5.79 -8.66
CA PHE A 359 -1.52 -4.44 -8.23
C PHE A 359 -0.83 -3.68 -9.37
N GLY A 360 -1.42 -2.54 -9.75
CA GLY A 360 -0.92 -1.66 -10.80
C GLY A 360 -1.20 -2.18 -12.20
N SER A 361 -0.36 -1.79 -13.15
CA SER A 361 -0.45 -2.20 -14.55
C SER A 361 0.94 -2.47 -15.11
N ALA A 362 1.05 -3.46 -16.00
CA ALA A 362 2.28 -3.67 -16.76
C ALA A 362 2.69 -2.39 -17.52
N GLN A 363 4.00 -2.19 -17.71
CA GLN A 363 4.58 -1.03 -18.39
C GLN A 363 3.96 -0.80 -19.77
N SER A 364 3.65 -1.88 -20.50
CA SER A 364 2.99 -1.82 -21.80
C SER A 364 1.59 -1.17 -21.77
N ASN A 365 0.99 -1.06 -20.59
CA ASN A 365 -0.32 -0.45 -20.38
C ASN A 365 -0.26 0.89 -19.64
N TRP A 366 0.93 1.42 -19.32
CA TRP A 366 1.06 2.72 -18.65
C TRP A 366 0.49 3.85 -19.50
N SER A 367 0.56 3.79 -20.83
CA SER A 367 -0.11 4.78 -21.70
C SER A 367 -1.63 4.86 -21.52
N LYS A 368 -2.26 3.84 -20.90
CA LYS A 368 -3.69 3.77 -20.62
C LYS A 368 -4.01 4.06 -19.16
N TYR A 369 -3.29 3.41 -18.25
CA TYR A 369 -3.61 3.40 -16.82
C TYR A 369 -2.57 4.14 -15.96
N GLY A 370 -1.48 4.59 -16.56
CA GLY A 370 -0.43 5.30 -15.87
C GLY A 370 -0.84 6.71 -15.47
N GLU A 371 -0.15 7.24 -14.46
CA GLU A 371 -0.28 8.64 -14.07
C GLU A 371 0.14 9.60 -15.19
N ASN A 372 -0.12 10.90 -15.00
CA ASN A 372 0.27 11.96 -15.94
C ASN A 372 -0.25 11.71 -17.37
N GLY A 373 -1.52 11.29 -17.48
CA GLY A 373 -2.15 11.00 -18.78
C GLY A 373 -1.51 9.81 -19.51
N GLY A 374 -0.92 8.88 -18.76
CA GLY A 374 -0.26 7.68 -19.27
C GLY A 374 1.22 7.84 -19.64
N SER A 375 1.85 8.96 -19.26
CA SER A 375 3.30 9.14 -19.42
C SER A 375 4.12 8.60 -18.25
N GLY A 376 3.49 8.33 -17.11
CA GLY A 376 4.11 7.73 -15.93
C GLY A 376 3.60 6.32 -15.63
N PRO A 377 4.15 5.68 -14.59
CA PRO A 377 3.69 4.37 -14.13
C PRO A 377 2.25 4.37 -13.63
N ASP A 378 1.61 3.21 -13.65
CA ASP A 378 0.47 2.97 -12.76
C ASP A 378 1.02 2.78 -11.35
N ARG A 379 0.89 3.81 -10.51
CA ARG A 379 1.50 3.83 -9.18
C ARG A 379 0.90 2.79 -8.26
N SER A 380 -0.43 2.69 -8.23
CA SER A 380 -1.22 1.82 -7.34
C SER A 380 -0.48 1.40 -6.06
N ASP A 381 -0.03 2.40 -5.31
CA ASP A 381 1.01 2.28 -4.29
C ASP A 381 0.40 1.90 -2.93
N ARG A 382 1.22 1.33 -2.04
CA ARG A 382 0.88 1.11 -0.62
C ARG A 382 -0.40 0.28 -0.41
N ASN A 383 -0.80 -0.47 -1.43
CA ASN A 383 -1.91 -1.40 -1.33
C ASN A 383 -1.51 -2.63 -0.51
N GLN A 384 -2.52 -3.25 0.12
CA GLN A 384 -2.29 -4.37 1.02
C GLN A 384 -3.19 -5.56 0.69
N ALA A 385 -2.60 -6.75 0.74
CA ALA A 385 -3.29 -8.03 0.75
C ALA A 385 -3.07 -8.70 2.11
N LEU A 386 -4.09 -8.77 2.95
CA LEU A 386 -4.00 -9.21 4.34
C LEU A 386 -4.90 -10.42 4.63
N ASN A 387 -4.31 -11.53 5.08
CA ASN A 387 -5.06 -12.70 5.57
C ASN A 387 -6.09 -13.27 4.58
N ASN A 388 -5.82 -13.17 3.28
CA ASN A 388 -6.70 -13.72 2.24
C ASN A 388 -6.40 -15.19 1.97
N HIS A 389 -7.34 -15.88 1.33
CA HIS A 389 -7.17 -17.20 0.74
C HIS A 389 -7.21 -17.09 -0.78
N PHE A 390 -6.13 -17.48 -1.46
CA PHE A 390 -6.08 -17.55 -2.91
C PHE A 390 -5.94 -18.99 -3.37
N GLY A 391 -6.76 -19.35 -4.35
CA GLY A 391 -6.85 -20.69 -4.89
C GLY A 391 -7.96 -21.52 -4.21
N PRO A 392 -8.20 -22.74 -4.72
CA PRO A 392 -7.55 -23.31 -5.91
C PRO A 392 -8.04 -22.66 -7.22
N ASN A 393 -7.44 -23.06 -8.34
CA ASN A 393 -7.86 -22.68 -9.69
C ASN A 393 -7.78 -21.17 -9.99
N VAL A 394 -6.83 -20.48 -9.36
CA VAL A 394 -6.37 -19.20 -9.88
C VAL A 394 -5.40 -19.52 -11.01
N ALA A 395 -5.78 -19.17 -12.25
CA ALA A 395 -5.10 -19.70 -13.44
C ALA A 395 -3.74 -19.06 -13.73
N ALA A 396 -3.54 -17.80 -13.33
CA ALA A 396 -2.25 -17.11 -13.36
C ALA A 396 -1.65 -17.04 -11.94
N GLU A 397 -0.84 -16.03 -11.64
CA GLU A 397 -0.36 -15.77 -10.28
C GLU A 397 -1.52 -15.49 -9.33
N HIS A 398 -1.39 -15.91 -8.07
CA HIS A 398 -2.34 -15.54 -7.04
C HIS A 398 -2.31 -14.04 -6.77
N ILE A 399 -1.11 -13.45 -6.71
CA ILE A 399 -0.94 -12.00 -6.68
C ILE A 399 0.14 -11.63 -7.69
N ASP A 400 -0.18 -10.77 -8.65
CA ASP A 400 0.81 -10.17 -9.53
C ASP A 400 1.02 -8.69 -9.16
N ILE A 401 2.24 -8.36 -8.74
CA ILE A 401 2.64 -7.03 -8.29
C ILE A 401 3.42 -6.37 -9.42
N LYS A 402 2.81 -5.45 -10.16
CA LYS A 402 3.46 -4.84 -11.32
C LYS A 402 4.53 -3.83 -10.96
N GLU A 403 5.48 -3.70 -11.89
CA GLU A 403 6.42 -2.61 -11.97
C GLU A 403 5.72 -1.25 -11.92
N GLY A 404 6.36 -0.26 -11.31
CA GLY A 404 5.77 1.06 -11.08
C GLY A 404 5.09 1.22 -9.73
N THR A 405 4.67 0.11 -9.11
CA THR A 405 4.09 0.10 -7.76
C THR A 405 5.13 -0.02 -6.66
N VAL A 406 4.89 0.64 -5.52
CA VAL A 406 5.80 0.62 -4.38
C VAL A 406 5.12 0.48 -3.02
N ASN A 407 5.90 -0.04 -2.05
CA ASN A 407 5.62 0.01 -0.62
C ASN A 407 4.31 -0.68 -0.18
N GLY A 408 3.83 -1.66 -0.94
CA GLY A 408 2.68 -2.46 -0.53
C GLY A 408 3.03 -3.58 0.47
N VAL A 409 2.00 -4.23 0.99
CA VAL A 409 2.13 -5.29 2.00
C VAL A 409 1.35 -6.53 1.56
N VAL A 410 1.99 -7.69 1.59
CA VAL A 410 1.36 -8.99 1.40
C VAL A 410 1.62 -9.81 2.65
N ARG A 411 0.61 -9.94 3.51
CA ARG A 411 0.82 -10.55 4.84
C ARG A 411 -0.29 -11.50 5.28
N GLY A 412 0.12 -12.63 5.86
CA GLY A 412 -0.80 -13.59 6.46
C GLY A 412 -1.68 -14.35 5.47
N ASN A 413 -1.43 -14.20 4.16
CA ASN A 413 -2.25 -14.84 3.13
C ASN A 413 -1.92 -16.33 3.01
N THR A 414 -2.89 -17.10 2.53
CA THR A 414 -2.74 -18.51 2.19
C THR A 414 -2.87 -18.71 0.68
N PHE A 415 -1.99 -19.53 0.11
CA PHE A 415 -1.91 -19.81 -1.31
C PHE A 415 -2.04 -21.30 -1.57
N ASP A 416 -3.05 -21.70 -2.34
CA ASP A 416 -3.23 -23.06 -2.84
C ASP A 416 -2.87 -23.14 -4.33
N GLY A 417 -1.65 -23.58 -4.64
CA GLY A 417 -1.08 -23.53 -5.99
C GLY A 417 -1.77 -24.43 -7.02
N ARG A 418 -2.77 -25.23 -6.63
CA ARG A 418 -3.51 -26.08 -7.57
C ARG A 418 -4.22 -25.23 -8.62
N GLY A 419 -4.06 -25.58 -9.88
CA GLY A 419 -4.72 -24.92 -11.01
C GLY A 419 -3.97 -23.73 -11.62
N ILE A 420 -2.84 -23.30 -11.07
CA ILE A 420 -1.91 -22.39 -11.77
C ILE A 420 -1.49 -23.05 -13.08
N SER A 421 -1.66 -22.33 -14.18
CA SER A 421 -1.68 -22.91 -15.53
C SER A 421 -0.35 -22.84 -16.29
N GLY A 422 0.56 -21.94 -15.92
CA GLY A 422 1.78 -21.66 -16.69
C GLY A 422 1.57 -20.74 -17.88
N ALA A 423 0.32 -20.35 -18.18
CA ALA A 423 0.01 -19.44 -19.27
C ALA A 423 0.61 -18.05 -18.99
N ASN A 424 1.14 -17.39 -20.03
CA ASN A 424 1.79 -16.08 -19.91
C ASN A 424 2.87 -16.01 -18.81
N PHE A 425 3.63 -17.10 -18.65
CA PHE A 425 4.71 -17.22 -17.65
C PHE A 425 4.23 -17.33 -16.20
N ALA A 426 2.93 -17.56 -15.98
CA ALA A 426 2.40 -17.71 -14.63
C ALA A 426 2.76 -19.04 -13.98
N ASP A 427 3.92 -19.06 -13.32
CA ASP A 427 4.49 -20.25 -12.69
C ASP A 427 4.95 -20.00 -11.23
N SER A 428 4.38 -18.99 -10.57
CA SER A 428 4.54 -18.74 -9.13
C SER A 428 3.20 -18.33 -8.50
N TRP A 429 3.06 -18.41 -7.17
CA TRP A 429 1.87 -17.81 -6.54
C TRP A 429 1.98 -16.30 -6.48
N ILE A 430 3.20 -15.75 -6.37
CA ILE A 430 3.40 -14.30 -6.41
C ILE A 430 4.58 -13.95 -7.30
N ASP A 431 4.33 -13.11 -8.30
CA ASP A 431 5.39 -12.44 -9.05
C ASP A 431 5.51 -10.96 -8.61
N VAL A 432 6.72 -10.56 -8.22
CA VAL A 432 7.03 -9.26 -7.64
C VAL A 432 7.86 -8.44 -8.61
N LYS A 433 7.22 -7.53 -9.32
CA LYS A 433 7.84 -6.53 -10.21
C LYS A 433 7.88 -5.13 -9.58
N GLY A 434 7.07 -4.89 -8.54
CA GLY A 434 7.08 -3.68 -7.71
C GLY A 434 8.26 -3.60 -6.73
N SER A 435 8.43 -2.45 -6.08
CA SER A 435 9.57 -2.17 -5.17
C SER A 435 9.16 -1.89 -3.73
N GLY A 436 10.01 -2.24 -2.77
CA GLY A 436 9.82 -1.93 -1.36
C GLY A 436 8.67 -2.67 -0.68
N TYR A 437 8.18 -3.76 -1.28
CA TYR A 437 7.12 -4.57 -0.71
C TYR A 437 7.58 -5.35 0.51
N THR A 438 6.68 -5.53 1.47
CA THR A 438 6.86 -6.47 2.58
C THR A 438 5.95 -7.68 2.36
N LEU A 439 6.57 -8.84 2.17
CA LEU A 439 5.89 -10.13 2.02
C LEU A 439 6.18 -10.98 3.26
N SER A 440 5.21 -11.08 4.19
CA SER A 440 5.46 -11.71 5.49
C SER A 440 4.38 -12.61 6.03
N GLY A 441 4.77 -13.66 6.74
CA GLY A 441 3.83 -14.56 7.43
C GLY A 441 2.83 -15.26 6.51
N ASN A 442 3.11 -15.36 5.21
CA ASN A 442 2.22 -16.02 4.27
C ASN A 442 2.52 -17.52 4.21
N HIS A 443 1.52 -18.33 3.85
CA HIS A 443 1.63 -19.78 3.76
C HIS A 443 1.20 -20.30 2.38
N GLY A 444 2.12 -20.94 1.66
CA GLY A 444 1.86 -21.50 0.34
C GLY A 444 1.96 -23.03 0.34
N THR A 445 0.98 -23.69 -0.29
CA THR A 445 1.01 -25.14 -0.52
C THR A 445 0.70 -25.47 -1.97
N ASN A 446 1.42 -26.43 -2.53
CA ASN A 446 1.13 -26.99 -3.84
C ASN A 446 0.94 -28.51 -3.70
N ALA A 447 -0.30 -28.95 -3.52
CA ALA A 447 -0.61 -30.36 -3.23
C ALA A 447 -1.27 -31.11 -4.40
N GLY A 448 -1.22 -30.56 -5.61
CA GLY A 448 -1.91 -31.15 -6.77
C GLY A 448 -1.40 -30.65 -8.11
N ALA A 449 -2.20 -30.87 -9.16
CA ALA A 449 -1.85 -30.47 -10.52
C ALA A 449 -1.69 -28.95 -10.62
N SER A 450 -0.51 -28.52 -11.04
CA SER A 450 -0.12 -27.12 -11.14
C SER A 450 1.12 -27.00 -12.05
N ALA A 451 1.24 -25.87 -12.74
CA ALA A 451 2.45 -25.49 -13.46
C ALA A 451 3.45 -24.70 -12.58
N LEU A 452 3.17 -24.53 -11.29
CA LEU A 452 4.02 -23.82 -10.35
C LEU A 452 5.47 -24.33 -10.38
N VAL A 453 6.41 -23.42 -10.59
CA VAL A 453 7.86 -23.63 -10.57
C VAL A 453 8.45 -23.10 -9.27
N ASP A 454 8.16 -21.84 -8.93
CA ASP A 454 8.68 -21.15 -7.74
C ASP A 454 7.53 -20.75 -6.81
N GLY A 455 7.83 -20.49 -5.53
CA GLY A 455 6.82 -19.90 -4.65
C GLY A 455 6.59 -18.44 -4.99
N TYR A 456 7.64 -17.65 -4.82
CA TYR A 456 7.71 -16.23 -5.14
C TYR A 456 8.75 -16.00 -6.23
N GLN A 457 8.46 -15.11 -7.17
CA GLN A 457 9.42 -14.59 -8.13
C GLN A 457 9.60 -13.09 -7.95
N VAL A 458 10.80 -12.60 -8.28
CA VAL A 458 11.09 -11.16 -8.36
C VAL A 458 11.72 -10.87 -9.71
N HIS A 459 11.07 -10.02 -10.50
CA HIS A 459 11.51 -9.64 -11.84
C HIS A 459 11.77 -8.13 -11.94
N GLN A 460 12.78 -7.75 -12.72
CA GLN A 460 13.01 -6.34 -13.11
C GLN A 460 12.53 -6.11 -14.54
N ILE A 461 11.31 -5.59 -14.70
CA ILE A 461 10.80 -5.17 -16.01
C ILE A 461 11.33 -3.78 -16.38
N VAL A 462 11.40 -2.88 -15.39
CA VAL A 462 11.89 -1.51 -15.54
C VAL A 462 13.10 -1.31 -14.63
N SER A 463 14.12 -0.61 -15.12
CA SER A 463 15.32 -0.32 -14.34
C SER A 463 14.98 0.40 -13.03
N GLY A 464 15.46 -0.14 -11.91
CA GLY A 464 15.18 0.37 -10.56
C GLY A 464 13.85 -0.11 -9.94
N ALA A 465 12.99 -0.80 -10.69
CA ALA A 465 11.85 -1.53 -10.15
C ALA A 465 12.27 -2.93 -9.64
N GLY A 466 11.38 -3.65 -8.95
CA GLY A 466 11.68 -4.98 -8.40
C GLY A 466 12.71 -4.97 -7.26
N CYS A 467 12.97 -3.83 -6.63
CA CYS A 467 14.04 -3.66 -5.64
C CYS A 467 13.53 -3.46 -4.21
N GLY A 468 14.35 -3.80 -3.22
CA GLY A 468 14.09 -3.50 -1.82
C GLY A 468 12.99 -4.32 -1.17
N ASN A 469 12.49 -5.35 -1.85
CA ASN A 469 11.44 -6.22 -1.34
C ASN A 469 11.97 -7.07 -0.19
N ALA A 470 11.13 -7.32 0.82
CA ALA A 470 11.49 -8.07 2.02
C ALA A 470 10.56 -9.28 2.19
N PHE A 471 11.16 -10.47 2.26
CA PHE A 471 10.47 -11.73 2.49
C PHE A 471 10.81 -12.25 3.88
N GLN A 472 9.83 -12.36 4.78
CA GLN A 472 10.06 -12.70 6.19
C GLN A 472 8.99 -13.62 6.77
N GLY A 473 9.39 -14.72 7.41
CA GLY A 473 8.45 -15.59 8.12
C GLY A 473 7.41 -16.28 7.22
N ASN A 474 7.66 -16.41 5.91
CA ASN A 474 6.76 -17.14 5.01
C ASN A 474 7.05 -18.63 5.07
N ASP A 475 6.01 -19.47 4.96
CA ASP A 475 6.13 -20.92 4.87
C ASP A 475 5.70 -21.40 3.49
N SER A 476 6.57 -22.14 2.79
CA SER A 476 6.37 -22.52 1.39
C SER A 476 6.58 -24.01 1.18
N ASN A 477 5.50 -24.75 0.97
CA ASN A 477 5.54 -26.15 0.56
C ASN A 477 5.21 -26.28 -0.93
N LEU A 478 6.23 -26.45 -1.76
CA LEU A 478 6.12 -26.40 -3.22
C LEU A 478 5.70 -27.72 -3.88
N GLY A 479 5.47 -28.78 -3.09
CA GLY A 479 4.92 -30.03 -3.62
C GLY A 479 5.81 -30.80 -4.60
N GLY A 480 7.11 -30.50 -4.63
CA GLY A 480 8.06 -31.05 -5.60
C GLY A 480 8.30 -30.16 -6.82
N ALA A 481 7.84 -28.90 -6.82
CA ALA A 481 8.12 -27.96 -7.90
C ALA A 481 9.64 -27.78 -8.14
N ALA A 482 9.99 -27.45 -9.38
CA ALA A 482 11.37 -27.48 -9.87
C ALA A 482 12.24 -26.29 -9.39
N GLY A 483 11.63 -25.26 -8.82
CA GLY A 483 12.27 -24.00 -8.46
C GLY A 483 12.64 -23.84 -6.99
N TYR A 484 12.71 -22.58 -6.58
CA TYR A 484 12.96 -22.11 -5.22
C TYR A 484 11.66 -21.70 -4.53
N ALA A 485 11.65 -21.68 -3.20
CA ALA A 485 10.59 -20.94 -2.51
C ALA A 485 10.58 -19.47 -2.92
N ILE A 486 11.73 -18.79 -2.96
CA ILE A 486 11.85 -17.38 -3.38
C ILE A 486 12.96 -17.25 -4.43
N ASN A 487 12.58 -17.02 -5.68
CA ASN A 487 13.50 -16.85 -6.79
C ASN A 487 13.62 -15.37 -7.19
N VAL A 488 14.76 -14.75 -6.88
CA VAL A 488 15.07 -13.39 -7.32
C VAL A 488 15.76 -13.47 -8.67
N THR A 489 14.99 -13.38 -9.77
CA THR A 489 15.50 -13.70 -11.11
C THR A 489 16.45 -12.64 -11.64
N ASP A 490 16.18 -11.37 -11.32
CA ASP A 490 17.09 -10.24 -11.56
C ASP A 490 17.07 -9.28 -10.37
N GLN A 491 18.25 -8.82 -9.97
CA GLN A 491 18.43 -7.72 -9.00
C GLN A 491 19.69 -6.89 -9.32
N SER A 492 20.18 -6.98 -10.55
CA SER A 492 21.41 -6.32 -11.00
C SER A 492 21.35 -4.80 -10.83
N ASN A 493 20.16 -4.20 -10.91
CA ASN A 493 19.93 -2.77 -10.70
C ASN A 493 19.50 -2.40 -9.26
N CYS A 494 19.57 -3.33 -8.30
CA CYS A 494 19.13 -3.10 -6.92
C CYS A 494 20.25 -2.82 -5.93
N SER A 495 21.46 -2.45 -6.37
CA SER A 495 22.62 -2.27 -5.47
C SER A 495 22.38 -1.27 -4.34
N ALA A 496 21.59 -0.22 -4.57
CA ALA A 496 21.23 0.78 -3.56
C ALA A 496 20.20 0.26 -2.54
N ASN A 497 19.38 -0.72 -2.91
CA ASN A 497 18.32 -1.28 -2.08
C ASN A 497 18.01 -2.73 -2.51
N PRO A 498 18.84 -3.71 -2.14
CA PRO A 498 18.69 -5.09 -2.61
C PRO A 498 17.46 -5.77 -2.01
N ASN A 499 16.98 -6.79 -2.71
CA ASN A 499 15.95 -7.68 -2.16
C ASN A 499 16.52 -8.47 -0.97
N ARG A 500 15.67 -8.71 0.03
CA ARG A 500 16.05 -9.35 1.29
C ARG A 500 15.18 -10.58 1.53
N VAL A 501 15.83 -11.73 1.60
CA VAL A 501 15.19 -12.99 2.00
C VAL A 501 15.70 -13.38 3.36
N TYR A 502 14.88 -13.25 4.39
CA TYR A 502 15.27 -13.51 5.78
C TYR A 502 15.31 -15.01 6.09
N ALA A 503 16.13 -15.39 7.07
CA ALA A 503 16.25 -16.78 7.53
C ALA A 503 14.98 -17.31 8.21
N SER A 504 14.03 -16.45 8.56
CA SER A 504 12.74 -16.84 9.15
C SER A 504 11.77 -17.47 8.15
N ASN A 505 12.06 -17.44 6.84
CA ASN A 505 11.27 -18.17 5.85
C ASN A 505 11.57 -19.67 5.90
N THR A 506 10.54 -20.49 5.80
CA THR A 506 10.63 -21.96 5.74
C THR A 506 10.24 -22.48 4.37
N VAL A 507 10.90 -23.56 3.95
CA VAL A 507 10.64 -24.21 2.66
C VAL A 507 10.58 -25.72 2.83
N ALA A 508 9.60 -26.33 2.16
CA ALA A 508 9.48 -27.77 1.98
C ALA A 508 9.27 -28.09 0.51
N ASN A 509 9.85 -29.20 0.05
CA ASN A 509 9.60 -29.76 -1.29
C ASN A 509 9.79 -28.77 -2.46
N ALA A 510 10.73 -27.83 -2.35
CA ALA A 510 11.24 -27.04 -3.46
C ALA A 510 12.55 -27.65 -3.96
N SER A 511 12.65 -27.98 -5.25
CA SER A 511 13.80 -28.73 -5.77
C SER A 511 15.13 -27.97 -5.65
N LYS A 512 15.11 -26.63 -5.65
CA LYS A 512 16.31 -25.80 -5.51
C LYS A 512 16.48 -25.18 -4.11
N GLY A 513 15.53 -25.40 -3.20
CA GLY A 513 15.58 -24.92 -1.82
C GLY A 513 14.99 -23.52 -1.62
N LEU A 514 15.51 -22.76 -0.64
CA LEU A 514 14.87 -21.53 -0.17
C LEU A 514 14.96 -20.38 -1.17
N THR A 515 16.17 -20.03 -1.62
CA THR A 515 16.38 -18.88 -2.51
C THR A 515 17.72 -18.96 -3.25
N ASN A 516 17.84 -18.20 -4.34
CA ASN A 516 19.03 -18.08 -5.18
C ASN A 516 19.95 -16.90 -4.80
N ILE A 517 19.61 -16.12 -3.77
CA ILE A 517 20.43 -14.99 -3.28
C ILE A 517 20.91 -15.26 -1.85
N PRO A 518 21.90 -14.51 -1.33
CA PRO A 518 22.32 -14.65 0.06
C PRO A 518 21.16 -14.40 1.03
N VAL A 519 20.99 -15.31 2.00
CA VAL A 519 20.01 -15.16 3.07
C VAL A 519 20.41 -13.99 3.97
N THR A 520 19.47 -13.09 4.21
CA THR A 520 19.64 -11.91 5.06
C THR A 520 19.57 -12.31 6.55
N PRO A 521 20.59 -12.01 7.37
CA PRO A 521 20.55 -12.27 8.82
C PRO A 521 19.53 -11.39 9.56
N GLY A 522 18.93 -11.90 10.63
CA GLY A 522 18.20 -11.10 11.62
C GLY A 522 16.77 -10.70 11.23
N GLY A 523 15.85 -11.67 11.18
CA GLY A 523 14.42 -11.42 10.99
C GLY A 523 13.58 -12.53 11.57
#